data_AF-A0A972TBY0-F1
#
_entry.id   AF-A0A972TBY0-F1
#
_cell.length_a   1.000
_cell.length_b   1.000
_cell.length_c   1.000
_cell.angle_alpha   90.00
_cell.angle_beta   90.00
_cell.angle_gamma   90.00
#
_symmetry.space_group_name_H-M   'P 1'
#
loop_
_entity.id
_entity.type
_entity.pdbx_description
1 polymer ?
#
loop_
_entity_poly.entity_id
_entity_poly.type
_entity_poly.pdbx_seq_one_letter_code
_entity_poly.pdbx_strand_id
1 'polypeptide(L)'
;MKAYSIAKTEISALKGLYNSSLYSFSQVEEFLRYKAYCKNYRPDGCIDKDLNVVHPIHYKLKALFRNRLRQQLRELIFIRIVSVLETYLVDTLRDIFVITKRPFRDQTSQIGFTKAELLSAPSISYIFSKIINKECRRLTSGGFIEIIKYYRSRFDIDLTSIPPGKSIMNEYHERRHLLVHRLGKPDSLYRRVYGFKSKKLSVDEDYLNKSFDDFESFIHSVQEKINDLIDKIDDSKSLGVVQPSITYRILKIIDNEPSIFQNDFQFWVNDELFLFRDILRETKYLNDQIFEVLLSGDEEALRTYAKYVRRVEKKGYIVATVLKTSGLYKTRIGKLDEELINRVKDALPEQPWSKNIHKQLATNLGTSNKKVSSAIQILIQRGIFKNQYNGIVLNN
;
A
#
# COMPACT_ATOMS: atom_id res chain seq x y z
N MET A 1 4.51 -7.87 5.19
CA MET A 1 5.00 -6.90 4.18
C MET A 1 6.08 -7.55 3.32
N LYS A 2 6.21 -7.15 2.05
CA LYS A 2 7.11 -7.79 1.07
C LYS A 2 8.57 -7.53 1.44
N ALA A 3 8.93 -6.30 1.77
CA ALA A 3 10.29 -5.91 2.16
C ALA A 3 10.82 -6.77 3.33
N TYR A 4 9.98 -7.00 4.35
CA TYR A 4 10.32 -7.84 5.50
C TYR A 4 10.61 -9.31 5.10
N SER A 5 9.75 -9.91 4.28
CA SER A 5 9.95 -11.29 3.82
C SER A 5 11.24 -11.46 3.01
N ILE A 6 11.57 -10.47 2.16
CA ILE A 6 12.79 -10.47 1.36
C ILE A 6 14.00 -10.37 2.29
N ALA A 7 13.99 -9.42 3.24
CA ALA A 7 15.10 -9.23 4.17
C ALA A 7 15.39 -10.49 5.01
N LYS A 8 14.35 -11.13 5.55
CA LYS A 8 14.48 -12.39 6.31
C LYS A 8 15.06 -13.52 5.45
N THR A 9 14.59 -13.64 4.21
CA THR A 9 15.07 -14.66 3.26
C THR A 9 16.54 -14.44 2.92
N GLU A 10 16.94 -13.21 2.63
CA GLU A 10 18.33 -12.86 2.33
C GLU A 10 19.25 -13.11 3.53
N ILE A 11 18.85 -12.72 4.74
CA ILE A 11 19.64 -12.99 5.95
C ILE A 11 19.81 -14.50 6.17
N SER A 12 18.73 -15.27 6.05
CA SER A 12 18.79 -16.74 6.15
C SER A 12 19.70 -17.35 5.08
N ALA A 13 19.66 -16.85 3.84
CA ALA A 13 20.52 -17.30 2.77
C ALA A 13 22.01 -16.98 3.06
N LEU A 14 22.30 -15.82 3.65
CA LEU A 14 23.65 -15.44 4.05
C LEU A 14 24.18 -16.30 5.21
N LYS A 15 23.34 -16.59 6.20
CA LYS A 15 23.67 -17.57 7.27
C LYS A 15 23.96 -18.94 6.65
N GLY A 16 23.11 -19.41 5.74
CA GLY A 16 23.28 -20.68 5.02
C GLY A 16 24.59 -20.73 4.21
N LEU A 17 24.90 -19.65 3.48
CA LEU A 17 26.16 -19.51 2.73
C LEU A 17 27.37 -19.56 3.66
N TYR A 18 27.32 -18.87 4.79
CA TYR A 18 28.40 -18.89 5.78
C TYR A 18 28.64 -20.30 6.30
N ASN A 19 27.61 -20.97 6.80
CA ASN A 19 27.69 -22.30 7.38
C ASN A 19 28.14 -23.35 6.36
N SER A 20 27.61 -23.31 5.13
CA SER A 20 28.01 -24.23 4.05
C SER A 20 29.47 -24.03 3.65
N SER A 21 29.95 -22.79 3.68
CA SER A 21 31.35 -22.47 3.42
C SER A 21 32.26 -22.97 4.54
N LEU A 22 31.86 -22.79 5.80
CA LEU A 22 32.59 -23.33 6.97
C LEU A 22 32.71 -24.85 6.89
N TYR A 23 31.60 -25.54 6.61
CA TYR A 23 31.60 -26.99 6.42
C TYR A 23 32.53 -27.41 5.27
N SER A 24 32.47 -26.71 4.14
CA SER A 24 33.35 -26.99 3.00
C SER A 24 34.83 -26.78 3.37
N PHE A 25 35.15 -25.74 4.17
CA PHE A 25 36.50 -25.52 4.67
C PHE A 25 36.96 -26.61 5.64
N SER A 26 36.08 -27.15 6.49
CA SER A 26 36.43 -28.23 7.42
C SER A 26 36.66 -29.55 6.69
N GLN A 27 35.81 -29.90 5.72
CA GLN A 27 35.95 -31.10 4.89
C GLN A 27 37.26 -31.10 4.10
N VAL A 28 37.61 -29.96 3.49
CA VAL A 28 38.90 -29.81 2.80
C VAL A 28 40.07 -29.93 3.79
N GLU A 29 39.93 -29.42 5.02
CA GLU A 29 40.97 -29.53 6.03
C GLU A 29 41.20 -30.98 6.48
N GLU A 30 40.12 -31.72 6.72
CA GLU A 30 40.16 -33.14 7.07
C GLU A 30 40.79 -33.98 5.96
N PHE A 31 40.37 -33.79 4.71
CA PHE A 31 40.97 -34.45 3.55
C PHE A 31 42.47 -34.17 3.43
N LEU A 32 42.90 -32.91 3.64
CA LEU A 32 44.31 -32.55 3.60
C LEU A 32 45.12 -33.17 4.75
N ARG A 33 44.53 -33.30 5.95
CA ARG A 33 45.16 -33.99 7.09
C ARG A 33 45.33 -35.48 6.79
N TYR A 34 44.28 -36.13 6.28
CA TYR A 34 44.32 -37.52 5.86
C TYR A 34 45.39 -37.76 4.78
N LYS A 35 45.44 -36.93 3.73
CA LYS A 35 46.47 -37.03 2.69
C LYS A 35 47.89 -36.87 3.24
N ALA A 36 48.10 -35.96 4.21
CA ALA A 36 49.39 -35.78 4.86
C ALA A 36 49.80 -37.01 5.70
N TYR A 37 48.84 -37.60 6.42
CA TYR A 37 49.04 -38.84 7.17
C TYR A 37 49.44 -40.00 6.26
N CYS A 38 48.69 -40.26 5.18
CA CYS A 38 48.99 -41.31 4.21
C CYS A 38 50.38 -41.14 3.57
N LYS A 39 50.79 -39.90 3.28
CA LYS A 39 52.12 -39.61 2.74
C LYS A 39 53.26 -39.98 3.71
N ASN A 40 53.04 -39.80 5.01
CA ASN A 40 54.06 -39.99 6.04
C ASN A 40 54.11 -41.41 6.60
N TYR A 41 53.00 -42.16 6.59
CA TYR A 41 52.91 -43.47 7.25
C TYR A 41 52.75 -44.67 6.31
N ARG A 42 52.47 -44.47 5.00
CA ARG A 42 52.21 -45.53 3.99
C ARG A 42 51.57 -46.83 4.57
N PRO A 43 50.43 -46.77 5.26
CA PRO A 43 49.71 -47.99 5.62
C PRO A 43 49.19 -48.69 4.36
N ASP A 44 49.29 -50.03 4.33
CA ASP A 44 48.71 -50.86 3.28
C ASP A 44 47.21 -50.54 3.15
N GLY A 45 46.78 -50.10 1.96
CA GLY A 45 45.40 -49.68 1.69
C GLY A 45 45.18 -48.17 1.49
N CYS A 46 46.22 -47.34 1.43
CA CYS A 46 46.06 -45.93 1.04
C CYS A 46 45.55 -45.80 -0.41
N ILE A 47 44.44 -45.07 -0.56
CA ILE A 47 43.66 -44.71 -1.76
C ILE A 47 44.36 -44.95 -3.11
N ASP A 48 43.58 -45.59 -3.98
CA ASP A 48 43.81 -45.87 -5.39
C ASP A 48 44.51 -44.71 -6.14
N LYS A 49 45.48 -45.08 -6.98
CA LYS A 49 46.34 -44.14 -7.72
C LYS A 49 45.57 -43.30 -8.76
N ASP A 50 44.30 -43.60 -8.99
CA ASP A 50 43.48 -43.06 -10.07
C ASP A 50 42.67 -41.80 -9.72
N LEU A 51 42.69 -41.34 -8.47
CA LEU A 51 42.23 -39.98 -8.13
C LEU A 51 43.29 -38.95 -8.54
N ASN A 52 43.45 -38.77 -9.86
CA ASN A 52 44.19 -37.67 -10.47
C ASN A 52 43.44 -36.34 -10.22
N VAL A 53 43.51 -35.86 -8.98
CA VAL A 53 43.15 -34.48 -8.66
C VAL A 53 44.20 -33.60 -9.32
N VAL A 54 43.88 -33.09 -10.50
CA VAL A 54 44.68 -32.06 -11.19
C VAL A 54 44.94 -30.95 -10.19
N HIS A 55 46.19 -30.81 -9.78
CA HIS A 55 46.61 -29.82 -8.82
C HIS A 55 46.75 -28.47 -9.54
N PRO A 56 45.84 -27.48 -9.37
CA PRO A 56 46.18 -26.11 -9.70
C PRO A 56 47.44 -25.72 -8.93
N ILE A 57 48.40 -25.13 -9.65
CA ILE A 57 49.84 -25.00 -9.37
C ILE A 57 50.19 -24.26 -8.04
N HIS A 58 49.22 -23.81 -7.24
CA HIS A 58 49.43 -22.91 -6.10
C HIS A 58 49.17 -23.48 -4.70
N TYR A 59 49.11 -24.80 -4.53
CA TYR A 59 48.87 -25.48 -3.24
C TYR A 59 49.97 -25.31 -2.16
N LYS A 60 51.02 -24.51 -2.38
CA LYS A 60 52.04 -24.19 -1.35
C LYS A 60 51.65 -23.01 -0.44
N LEU A 61 50.58 -22.26 -0.72
CA LEU A 61 50.09 -21.12 0.08
C LEU A 61 49.16 -21.54 1.27
N LYS A 62 49.40 -22.72 1.87
CA LYS A 62 48.36 -23.55 2.54
C LYS A 62 47.54 -22.91 3.67
N ALA A 63 48.13 -22.25 4.66
CA ALA A 63 47.37 -21.82 5.86
C ALA A 63 46.95 -20.35 5.81
N LEU A 64 47.87 -19.46 5.45
CA LEU A 64 47.65 -18.01 5.41
C LEU A 64 46.59 -17.61 4.38
N PHE A 65 46.57 -18.27 3.22
CA PHE A 65 45.56 -18.03 2.20
C PHE A 65 44.16 -18.47 2.66
N ARG A 66 44.05 -19.60 3.35
CA ARG A 66 42.77 -20.08 3.90
C ARG A 66 42.22 -19.15 4.98
N ASN A 67 43.06 -18.72 5.92
CA ASN A 67 42.65 -17.77 6.95
C ASN A 67 42.22 -16.43 6.33
N ARG A 68 42.92 -15.98 5.30
CA ARG A 68 42.55 -14.79 4.53
C ARG A 68 41.22 -14.97 3.81
N LEU A 69 40.95 -16.12 3.19
CA LEU A 69 39.67 -16.41 2.54
C LEU A 69 38.51 -16.45 3.54
N ARG A 70 38.67 -17.13 4.68
CA ARG A 70 37.66 -17.14 5.76
C ARG A 70 37.37 -15.71 6.26
N GLN A 71 38.41 -14.90 6.42
CA GLN A 71 38.28 -13.49 6.80
C GLN A 71 37.53 -12.67 5.74
N GLN A 72 37.88 -12.82 4.46
CA GLN A 72 37.21 -12.12 3.36
C GLN A 72 35.75 -12.53 3.23
N LEU A 73 35.44 -13.81 3.42
CA LEU A 73 34.07 -14.30 3.43
C LEU A 73 33.24 -13.60 4.51
N ARG A 74 33.74 -13.54 5.75
CA ARG A 74 33.06 -12.85 6.86
C ARG A 74 32.84 -11.38 6.58
N GLU A 75 33.85 -10.69 6.04
CA GLU A 75 33.75 -9.28 5.66
C GLU A 75 32.70 -9.06 4.56
N LEU A 76 32.68 -9.90 3.52
CA LEU A 76 31.69 -9.80 2.43
C LEU A 76 30.27 -10.08 2.90
N ILE A 77 30.09 -11.10 3.74
CA ILE A 77 28.78 -11.43 4.32
C ILE A 77 28.31 -10.28 5.20
N PHE A 78 29.17 -9.74 6.08
CA PHE A 78 28.84 -8.59 6.91
C PHE A 78 28.41 -7.38 6.07
N ILE A 79 29.19 -6.99 5.05
CA ILE A 79 28.85 -5.90 4.12
C ILE A 79 27.47 -6.12 3.51
N ARG A 80 27.17 -7.37 3.11
CA ARG A 80 25.89 -7.72 2.49
C ARG A 80 24.73 -7.63 3.48
N ILE A 81 24.89 -8.07 4.73
CA ILE A 81 23.84 -7.96 5.76
C ILE A 81 23.50 -6.49 6.02
N VAL A 82 24.49 -5.61 6.19
CA VAL A 82 24.25 -4.17 6.36
C VAL A 82 23.46 -3.60 5.17
N SER A 83 23.80 -4.02 3.95
CA SER A 83 23.09 -3.59 2.73
C SER A 83 21.65 -4.13 2.65
N VAL A 84 21.40 -5.33 3.19
CA VAL A 84 20.04 -5.89 3.32
C VAL A 84 19.21 -5.03 4.27
N LEU A 85 19.76 -4.58 5.41
CA LEU A 85 19.06 -3.68 6.32
C LEU A 85 18.69 -2.35 5.63
N GLU A 86 19.65 -1.71 4.96
CA GLU A 86 19.41 -0.43 4.27
C GLU A 86 18.30 -0.56 3.22
N THR A 87 18.33 -1.65 2.45
CA THR A 87 17.33 -1.93 1.42
C THR A 87 15.98 -2.23 2.05
N TYR A 88 15.93 -3.02 3.13
CA TYR A 88 14.71 -3.28 3.89
C TYR A 88 14.06 -1.97 4.35
N LEU A 89 14.82 -1.09 5.02
CA LEU A 89 14.29 0.15 5.56
C LEU A 89 13.78 1.08 4.46
N VAL A 90 14.42 1.12 3.29
CA VAL A 90 13.95 1.92 2.15
C VAL A 90 12.75 1.29 1.45
N ASP A 91 12.78 -0.01 1.19
CA ASP A 91 11.71 -0.71 0.46
C ASP A 91 10.41 -0.77 1.28
N THR A 92 10.52 -0.78 2.60
CA THR A 92 9.38 -0.73 3.50
C THR A 92 8.54 0.54 3.31
N LEU A 93 9.13 1.66 2.88
CA LEU A 93 8.36 2.85 2.51
C LEU A 93 7.38 2.56 1.37
N ARG A 94 7.78 1.77 0.37
CA ARG A 94 6.91 1.41 -0.76
C ARG A 94 5.76 0.56 -0.29
N ASP A 95 6.03 -0.41 0.58
CA ASP A 95 5.01 -1.27 1.16
C ASP A 95 4.00 -0.44 1.99
N ILE A 96 4.47 0.48 2.83
CA ILE A 96 3.59 1.40 3.57
C ILE A 96 2.79 2.26 2.59
N PHE A 97 3.41 2.83 1.56
CA PHE A 97 2.76 3.72 0.59
C PHE A 97 1.62 3.04 -0.18
N VAL A 98 1.77 1.74 -0.48
CA VAL A 98 0.72 0.92 -1.09
C VAL A 98 -0.49 0.84 -0.16
N ILE A 99 -0.26 0.56 1.12
CA ILE A 99 -1.31 0.41 2.15
C ILE A 99 -1.96 1.77 2.47
N THR A 100 -1.14 2.78 2.75
CA THR A 100 -1.58 4.10 3.18
C THR A 100 -0.66 5.21 2.67
N LYS A 101 -1.27 6.27 2.12
CA LYS A 101 -0.55 7.45 1.65
C LYS A 101 -0.43 8.53 2.73
N ARG A 102 -1.09 8.36 3.89
CA ARG A 102 -1.21 9.37 4.94
C ARG A 102 0.14 9.89 5.46
N PRO A 103 1.14 9.03 5.77
CA PRO A 103 2.46 9.50 6.24
C PRO A 103 3.23 10.35 5.21
N PHE A 104 2.85 10.26 3.93
CA PHE A 104 3.53 10.91 2.82
C PHE A 104 2.86 12.21 2.37
N ARG A 105 1.80 12.66 3.06
CA ARG A 105 1.05 13.89 2.72
C ARG A 105 1.65 15.16 3.33
N ASP A 106 2.92 15.13 3.71
CA ASP A 106 3.55 16.29 4.32
C ASP A 106 3.59 17.49 3.37
N GLN A 107 3.08 18.62 3.85
CA GLN A 107 3.01 19.88 3.11
C GLN A 107 4.36 20.59 3.04
N THR A 108 5.34 20.24 3.89
CA THR A 108 6.65 20.91 3.90
C THR A 108 7.57 20.42 2.78
N SER A 109 7.45 19.17 2.32
CA SER A 109 8.25 18.64 1.23
C SER A 109 7.57 18.84 -0.12
N GLN A 110 8.11 19.74 -0.94
CA GLN A 110 7.60 19.97 -2.30
C GLN A 110 8.32 19.10 -3.33
N ILE A 111 7.54 18.36 -4.12
CA ILE A 111 8.03 17.69 -5.32
C ILE A 111 7.52 18.49 -6.52
N GLY A 112 8.43 19.24 -7.14
CA GLY A 112 8.12 19.98 -8.37
C GLY A 112 7.90 19.03 -9.54
N PHE A 113 6.79 19.24 -10.26
CA PHE A 113 6.50 18.63 -11.54
C PHE A 113 6.32 19.73 -12.58
N THR A 114 6.80 19.51 -13.81
CA THR A 114 6.48 20.43 -14.90
C THR A 114 5.04 20.22 -15.38
N LYS A 115 4.43 21.25 -15.96
CA LYS A 115 3.08 21.13 -16.55
C LYS A 115 3.04 20.03 -17.62
N ALA A 116 4.06 19.98 -18.48
CA ALA A 116 4.18 18.96 -19.51
C ALA A 116 4.25 17.54 -18.89
N GLU A 117 5.04 17.35 -17.83
CA GLU A 117 5.15 16.04 -17.17
C GLU A 117 3.84 15.57 -16.53
N LEU A 118 3.07 16.48 -15.90
CA LEU A 118 1.76 16.13 -15.33
C LEU A 118 0.74 15.79 -16.42
N LEU A 119 0.69 16.59 -17.49
CA LEU A 119 -0.26 16.38 -18.59
C LEU A 119 0.08 15.16 -19.44
N SER A 120 1.36 14.79 -19.53
CA SER A 120 1.82 13.59 -20.24
C SER A 120 1.93 12.35 -19.35
N ALA A 121 1.53 12.44 -18.07
CA ALA A 121 1.57 11.29 -17.17
C ALA A 121 0.57 10.21 -17.65
N PRO A 122 1.02 8.97 -17.93
CA PRO A 122 0.14 7.93 -18.45
C PRO A 122 -0.91 7.47 -17.42
N SER A 123 -0.68 7.74 -16.13
CA SER A 123 -1.60 7.41 -15.05
C SER A 123 -1.26 8.16 -13.77
N ILE A 124 -2.20 8.19 -12.82
CA ILE A 124 -1.94 8.67 -11.46
C ILE A 124 -0.88 7.80 -10.77
N SER A 125 -0.86 6.48 -11.05
CA SER A 125 0.15 5.57 -10.54
C SER A 125 1.57 5.96 -10.95
N TYR A 126 1.75 6.55 -12.14
CA TYR A 126 3.04 7.12 -12.55
C TYR A 126 3.48 8.26 -11.63
N ILE A 127 2.56 9.19 -11.31
CA ILE A 127 2.83 10.31 -10.41
C ILE A 127 3.17 9.80 -9.02
N PHE A 128 2.38 8.87 -8.49
CA PHE A 128 2.66 8.23 -7.20
C PHE A 128 4.00 7.51 -7.18
N SER A 129 4.35 6.79 -8.24
CA SER A 129 5.65 6.12 -8.38
C SER A 129 6.81 7.12 -8.37
N LYS A 130 6.65 8.26 -9.07
CA LYS A 130 7.63 9.35 -9.06
C LYS A 130 7.82 9.94 -7.67
N ILE A 131 6.74 10.16 -6.93
CA ILE A 131 6.78 10.67 -5.54
C ILE A 131 7.58 9.72 -4.65
N ILE A 132 7.16 8.45 -4.58
CA ILE A 132 7.79 7.49 -3.67
C ILE A 132 9.24 7.19 -4.05
N ASN A 133 9.56 7.11 -5.35
CA ASN A 133 10.94 6.85 -5.80
C ASN A 133 11.88 8.02 -5.48
N LYS A 134 11.40 9.27 -5.51
CA LYS A 134 12.20 10.42 -5.11
C LYS A 134 12.52 10.39 -3.62
N GLU A 135 11.55 10.02 -2.79
CA GLU A 135 11.73 9.81 -1.35
C GLU A 135 12.73 8.68 -1.07
N CYS A 136 12.53 7.50 -1.67
CA CYS A 136 13.44 6.36 -1.51
C CYS A 136 14.87 6.70 -1.94
N ARG A 137 15.06 7.37 -3.09
CA ARG A 137 16.39 7.74 -3.60
C ARG A 137 17.13 8.66 -2.64
N ARG A 138 16.43 9.63 -2.03
CA ARG A 138 17.02 10.53 -1.02
C ARG A 138 17.58 9.74 0.16
N LEU A 139 16.84 8.74 0.64
CA LEU A 139 17.27 7.90 1.77
C LEU A 139 18.43 6.98 1.41
N THR A 140 18.41 6.36 0.23
CA THR A 140 19.52 5.52 -0.25
C THR A 140 20.83 6.31 -0.32
N SER A 141 20.79 7.58 -0.73
CA SER A 141 21.99 8.43 -0.80
C SER A 141 22.41 9.04 0.56
N GLY A 142 21.46 9.23 1.48
CA GLY A 142 21.71 9.87 2.78
C GLY A 142 22.26 8.94 3.87
N GLY A 143 22.21 7.62 3.66
CA GLY A 143 22.67 6.63 4.62
C GLY A 143 21.77 6.49 5.86
N PHE A 144 22.24 5.71 6.84
CA PHE A 144 21.42 5.30 7.99
C PHE A 144 20.93 6.48 8.86
N ILE A 145 21.72 7.54 9.00
CA ILE A 145 21.34 8.72 9.79
C ILE A 145 20.11 9.42 9.20
N GLU A 146 20.05 9.56 7.86
CA GLU A 146 18.89 10.15 7.19
C GLU A 146 17.67 9.23 7.29
N ILE A 147 17.86 7.91 7.25
CA ILE A 147 16.78 6.94 7.50
C ILE A 147 16.20 7.11 8.91
N ILE A 148 17.03 7.25 9.94
CA ILE A 148 16.57 7.49 11.32
C ILE A 148 15.70 8.76 11.41
N LYS A 149 16.19 9.88 10.86
CA LYS A 149 15.45 11.16 10.86
C LYS A 149 14.13 11.01 10.12
N TYR A 150 14.13 10.31 8.99
CA TYR A 150 12.94 10.10 8.18
C TYR A 150 11.89 9.28 8.92
N TYR A 151 12.27 8.13 9.47
CA TYR A 151 11.34 7.27 10.22
C TYR A 151 10.73 7.98 11.42
N ARG A 152 11.54 8.75 12.15
CA ARG A 152 11.05 9.53 13.29
C ARG A 152 10.07 10.62 12.87
N SER A 153 10.38 11.38 11.82
CA SER A 153 9.54 12.51 11.38
C SER A 153 8.29 12.09 10.62
N ARG A 154 8.32 10.97 9.89
CA ARG A 154 7.22 10.53 9.01
C ARG A 154 6.32 9.48 9.64
N PHE A 155 6.91 8.56 10.40
CA PHE A 155 6.20 7.41 10.95
C PHE A 155 6.07 7.47 12.47
N ASP A 156 6.68 8.46 13.12
CA ASP A 156 6.83 8.50 14.59
C ASP A 156 7.50 7.24 15.15
N ILE A 157 8.39 6.65 14.36
CA ILE A 157 9.15 5.46 14.75
C ILE A 157 10.57 5.88 15.11
N ASP A 158 10.90 5.81 16.40
CA ASP A 158 12.27 6.02 16.85
C ASP A 158 13.12 4.76 16.68
N LEU A 159 13.83 4.67 15.56
CA LEU A 159 14.78 3.60 15.28
C LEU A 159 15.95 3.56 16.28
N THR A 160 16.26 4.65 16.97
CA THR A 160 17.40 4.70 17.89
C THR A 160 17.16 3.94 19.19
N SER A 161 15.89 3.78 19.55
CA SER A 161 15.42 3.06 20.73
C SER A 161 15.36 1.54 20.54
N ILE A 162 15.45 1.05 19.31
CA ILE A 162 15.31 -0.37 18.99
C ILE A 162 16.66 -1.07 19.23
N PRO A 163 16.72 -2.17 20.01
CA PRO A 163 17.92 -2.98 20.17
C PRO A 163 18.54 -3.38 18.82
N PRO A 164 19.87 -3.35 18.66
CA PRO A 164 20.91 -3.13 19.68
C PRO A 164 21.18 -1.64 20.00
N GLY A 165 20.38 -0.73 19.44
CA GLY A 165 20.45 0.69 19.67
C GLY A 165 21.32 1.45 18.67
N LYS A 166 21.19 2.78 18.68
CA LYS A 166 21.85 3.68 17.71
C LYS A 166 23.36 3.51 17.62
N SER A 167 24.05 3.37 18.76
CA SER A 167 25.52 3.34 18.77
C SER A 167 26.06 2.12 18.02
N ILE A 168 25.48 0.95 18.26
CA ILE A 168 25.90 -0.31 17.63
C ILE A 168 25.51 -0.31 16.16
N MET A 169 24.27 0.06 15.83
CA MET A 169 23.84 0.14 14.44
C MET A 169 24.68 1.12 13.62
N ASN A 170 24.98 2.30 14.17
CA ASN A 170 25.85 3.27 13.50
C ASN A 170 27.27 2.72 13.29
N GLU A 171 27.80 1.99 14.27
CA GLU A 171 29.10 1.32 14.13
C GLU A 171 29.09 0.30 12.99
N TYR A 172 28.01 -0.45 12.80
CA TYR A 172 27.87 -1.39 11.69
C TYR A 172 27.95 -0.71 10.32
N HIS A 173 27.23 0.40 10.13
CA HIS A 173 27.28 1.16 8.88
C HIS A 173 28.66 1.78 8.63
N GLU A 174 29.29 2.36 9.66
CA GLU A 174 30.64 2.93 9.57
C GLU A 174 31.70 1.84 9.26
N ARG A 175 31.62 0.69 9.93
CA ARG A 175 32.52 -0.45 9.67
C ARG A 175 32.35 -0.93 8.23
N ARG A 176 31.13 -1.06 7.73
CA ARG A 176 30.86 -1.39 6.32
C ARG A 176 31.47 -0.36 5.38
N HIS A 177 31.31 0.94 5.67
CA HIS A 177 31.92 2.00 4.88
C HIS A 177 33.45 1.86 4.81
N LEU A 178 34.11 1.62 5.94
CA LEU A 178 35.56 1.43 6.00
C LEU A 178 36.04 0.15 5.30
N LEU A 179 35.29 -0.95 5.40
CA LEU A 179 35.60 -2.19 4.69
C LEU A 179 35.51 -2.00 3.17
N VAL A 180 34.45 -1.36 2.69
CA VAL A 180 34.20 -1.16 1.25
C VAL A 180 35.13 -0.10 0.65
N HIS A 181 35.25 1.07 1.27
CA HIS A 181 35.91 2.22 0.66
C HIS A 181 37.35 2.42 1.09
N ARG A 182 37.78 1.80 2.21
CA ARG A 182 39.13 2.00 2.77
C ARG A 182 39.88 0.70 3.03
N LEU A 183 39.45 -0.40 2.42
CA LEU A 183 40.07 -1.72 2.55
C LEU A 183 40.22 -2.14 4.03
N GLY A 184 39.27 -1.73 4.85
CA GLY A 184 39.25 -1.97 6.30
C GLY A 184 40.23 -1.14 7.11
N LYS A 185 40.77 -0.03 6.60
CA LYS A 185 41.67 0.85 7.37
C LYS A 185 40.86 1.92 8.14
N PRO A 186 40.83 1.88 9.49
CA PRO A 186 40.10 2.85 10.29
C PRO A 186 40.85 4.19 10.41
N ASP A 187 40.15 5.32 10.28
CA ASP A 187 40.68 6.66 10.57
C ASP A 187 40.71 6.97 12.07
N SER A 188 41.32 8.12 12.38
CA SER A 188 41.34 8.71 13.72
C SER A 188 39.94 8.91 14.30
N LEU A 189 38.93 9.26 13.48
CA LEU A 189 37.57 9.47 13.96
C LEU A 189 36.97 8.17 14.50
N TYR A 190 36.96 7.12 13.68
CA TYR A 190 36.45 5.81 14.05
C TYR A 190 37.19 5.23 15.25
N ARG A 191 38.53 5.34 15.28
CA ARG A 191 39.36 4.88 16.42
C ARG A 191 39.00 5.59 17.72
N ARG A 192 38.76 6.90 17.66
CA ARG A 192 38.40 7.71 18.84
C ARG A 192 36.99 7.39 19.32
N VAL A 193 36.02 7.26 18.41
CA VAL A 193 34.60 7.03 18.76
C VAL A 193 34.38 5.63 19.34
N TYR A 194 35.02 4.61 18.77
CA TYR A 194 34.79 3.21 19.15
C TYR A 194 35.95 2.57 19.93
N GLY A 195 36.96 3.36 20.34
CA GLY A 195 38.12 2.85 21.08
C GLY A 195 38.98 1.83 20.32
N PHE A 196 38.93 1.85 18.99
CA PHE A 196 39.56 0.82 18.15
C PHE A 196 41.07 1.05 18.01
N LYS A 197 41.89 0.08 18.46
CA LYS A 197 43.35 0.21 18.45
C LYS A 197 44.04 -0.39 17.22
N SER A 198 43.44 -1.41 16.60
CA SER A 198 44.09 -2.15 15.51
C SER A 198 44.30 -1.30 14.25
N LYS A 199 45.35 -1.64 13.47
CA LYS A 199 45.66 -1.01 12.18
C LYS A 199 44.68 -1.37 11.07
N LYS A 200 43.98 -2.50 11.20
CA LYS A 200 43.02 -3.00 10.22
C LYS A 200 41.79 -3.55 10.94
N LEU A 201 40.62 -3.24 10.40
CA LEU A 201 39.36 -3.85 10.77
C LEU A 201 39.35 -5.31 10.31
N SER A 202 38.81 -6.15 11.17
CA SER A 202 38.44 -7.52 10.88
C SER A 202 37.03 -7.75 11.38
N VAL A 203 36.28 -8.55 10.62
CA VAL A 203 35.04 -9.18 11.07
C VAL A 203 35.43 -10.59 11.53
N ASP A 204 35.49 -10.81 12.84
CA ASP A 204 35.64 -12.14 13.40
C ASP A 204 34.30 -12.88 13.41
N GLU A 205 34.32 -14.14 13.85
CA GLU A 205 33.16 -15.02 13.80
C GLU A 205 32.10 -14.62 14.82
N ASP A 206 32.50 -14.34 16.06
CA ASP A 206 31.58 -13.91 17.12
C ASP A 206 30.90 -12.60 16.76
N TYR A 207 31.65 -11.66 16.20
CA TYR A 207 31.13 -10.40 15.71
C TYR A 207 30.12 -10.61 14.57
N LEU A 208 30.41 -11.49 13.61
CA LEU A 208 29.50 -11.77 12.51
C LEU A 208 28.21 -12.42 13.01
N ASN A 209 28.31 -13.42 13.88
CA ASN A 209 27.16 -14.11 14.47
C ASN A 209 26.30 -13.15 15.28
N LYS A 210 26.91 -12.32 16.13
CA LYS A 210 26.20 -11.27 16.85
C LYS A 210 25.51 -10.30 15.88
N SER A 211 26.17 -9.90 14.81
CA SER A 211 25.57 -8.98 13.84
C SER A 211 24.31 -9.58 13.22
N PHE A 212 24.32 -10.87 12.88
CA PHE A 212 23.13 -11.54 12.37
C PHE A 212 21.95 -11.43 13.34
N ASP A 213 22.17 -11.72 14.62
CA ASP A 213 21.11 -11.69 15.64
C ASP A 213 20.61 -10.25 15.88
N ASP A 214 21.52 -9.28 15.91
CA ASP A 214 21.23 -7.86 16.02
C ASP A 214 20.39 -7.36 14.82
N PHE A 215 20.72 -7.77 13.59
CA PHE A 215 19.95 -7.38 12.39
C PHE A 215 18.58 -8.06 12.33
N GLU A 216 18.48 -9.35 12.68
CA GLU A 216 17.20 -10.07 12.69
C GLU A 216 16.23 -9.48 13.72
N SER A 217 16.70 -9.27 14.95
CA SER A 217 15.90 -8.70 16.04
C SER A 217 15.49 -7.25 15.74
N PHE A 218 16.40 -6.44 15.17
CA PHE A 218 16.09 -5.08 14.76
C PHE A 218 15.03 -5.03 13.66
N ILE A 219 15.20 -5.83 12.59
CA ILE A 219 14.23 -5.88 11.47
C ILE A 219 12.86 -6.36 11.96
N HIS A 220 12.81 -7.33 12.86
CA HIS A 220 11.56 -7.77 13.49
C HIS A 220 10.87 -6.64 14.26
N SER A 221 11.62 -5.96 15.14
CA SER A 221 11.10 -4.88 15.98
C SER A 221 10.60 -3.68 15.15
N VAL A 222 11.31 -3.36 14.05
CA VAL A 222 10.85 -2.33 13.10
C VAL A 222 9.55 -2.76 12.45
N GLN A 223 9.43 -4.02 12.02
CA GLN A 223 8.21 -4.54 11.40
C GLN A 223 7.02 -4.49 12.35
N GLU A 224 7.19 -4.81 13.62
CA GLU A 224 6.12 -4.71 14.64
C GLU A 224 5.63 -3.27 14.77
N LYS A 225 6.54 -2.30 14.94
CA LYS A 225 6.17 -0.88 15.04
C LYS A 225 5.43 -0.37 13.79
N ILE A 226 5.74 -0.92 12.61
CA ILE A 226 5.07 -0.57 11.36
C ILE A 226 3.68 -1.19 11.27
N ASN A 227 3.51 -2.43 11.74
CA ASN A 227 2.19 -3.05 11.83
C ASN A 227 1.30 -2.23 12.78
N ASP A 228 1.81 -1.86 13.96
CA ASP A 228 1.09 -1.00 14.91
C ASP A 228 0.67 0.35 14.31
N LEU A 229 1.54 0.93 13.47
CA LEU A 229 1.23 2.17 12.74
C LEU A 229 0.07 1.96 11.77
N ILE A 230 0.08 0.84 11.02
CA ILE A 230 -0.95 0.52 10.04
C ILE A 230 -2.29 0.28 10.74
N ASP A 231 -2.30 -0.50 11.82
CA ASP A 231 -3.51 -0.84 12.57
C ASP A 231 -4.18 0.41 13.16
N LYS A 232 -3.38 1.32 13.75
CA LYS A 232 -3.87 2.63 14.24
C LYS A 232 -4.50 3.48 13.13
N ILE A 233 -4.01 3.37 11.90
CA ILE A 233 -4.57 4.11 10.76
C ILE A 233 -5.89 3.49 10.31
N ASP A 234 -6.01 2.17 10.29
CA ASP A 234 -7.23 1.49 9.87
C ASP A 234 -8.37 1.61 10.88
N ASP A 235 -8.07 1.58 12.19
CA ASP A 235 -9.08 1.87 13.23
C ASP A 235 -9.70 3.26 13.06
N SER A 236 -8.90 4.25 12.62
CA SER A 236 -9.40 5.60 12.36
C SER A 236 -10.34 5.72 11.15
N LYS A 237 -10.41 4.71 10.25
CA LYS A 237 -11.41 4.66 9.17
C LYS A 237 -12.79 4.22 9.66
N SER A 238 -12.88 3.50 10.79
CA SER A 238 -14.15 2.99 11.32
C SER A 238 -15.07 4.05 11.95
N LEU A 239 -14.55 5.26 12.18
CA LEU A 239 -15.31 6.43 12.67
C LEU A 239 -15.62 7.47 11.56
N GLY A 240 -15.38 7.14 10.29
CA GLY A 240 -15.38 8.08 9.18
C GLY A 240 -16.75 8.37 8.55
N VAL A 241 -17.22 9.61 8.72
CA VAL A 241 -18.13 10.39 7.86
C VAL A 241 -18.76 9.60 6.70
N VAL A 242 -20.07 9.30 6.80
CA VAL A 242 -20.86 8.73 5.69
C VAL A 242 -20.74 9.64 4.48
N GLN A 243 -19.93 9.25 3.49
CA GLN A 243 -19.83 10.00 2.24
C GLN A 243 -21.16 9.95 1.51
N PRO A 244 -21.61 11.08 0.92
CA PRO A 244 -22.81 11.08 0.10
C PRO A 244 -22.71 10.04 -1.01
N SER A 245 -23.80 9.31 -1.25
CA SER A 245 -23.87 8.28 -2.29
C SER A 245 -25.23 8.22 -2.98
N ILE A 246 -25.21 7.84 -4.24
CA ILE A 246 -26.39 7.50 -5.05
C ILE A 246 -26.15 6.14 -5.70
N THR A 247 -27.18 5.30 -5.70
CA THR A 247 -27.23 4.08 -6.51
C THR A 247 -28.24 4.27 -7.62
N TYR A 248 -27.80 4.13 -8.86
CA TYR A 248 -28.65 4.07 -10.05
C TYR A 248 -28.81 2.62 -10.51
N ARG A 249 -30.02 2.24 -10.93
CA ARG A 249 -30.28 1.10 -11.81
C ARG A 249 -30.57 1.64 -13.20
N ILE A 250 -29.85 1.17 -14.20
CA ILE A 250 -29.84 1.72 -15.55
C ILE A 250 -30.25 0.62 -16.52
N LEU A 251 -31.29 0.90 -17.31
CA LEU A 251 -31.71 0.09 -18.45
C LEU A 251 -31.20 0.76 -19.73
N LYS A 252 -30.37 0.04 -20.51
CA LYS A 252 -29.87 0.44 -21.83
C LYS A 252 -31.00 0.30 -22.85
N ILE A 253 -31.28 1.38 -23.58
CA ILE A 253 -32.23 1.37 -24.71
C ILE A 253 -31.48 1.18 -26.04
N ILE A 254 -30.20 1.57 -26.09
CA ILE A 254 -29.33 1.41 -27.26
C ILE A 254 -28.17 0.48 -26.90
N ASP A 255 -27.75 -0.35 -27.86
CA ASP A 255 -26.67 -1.34 -27.69
C ASP A 255 -25.33 -0.73 -27.26
N ASN A 256 -25.08 0.52 -27.63
CA ASN A 256 -23.88 1.25 -27.21
C ASN A 256 -24.06 1.93 -25.86
N GLU A 257 -23.16 1.61 -24.92
CA GLU A 257 -23.11 2.26 -23.63
C GLU A 257 -22.84 3.76 -23.78
N PRO A 258 -23.68 4.65 -23.21
CA PRO A 258 -23.44 6.08 -23.27
C PRO A 258 -22.07 6.43 -22.71
N SER A 259 -21.36 7.35 -23.38
CA SER A 259 -20.01 7.75 -22.96
C SER A 259 -19.92 8.25 -21.53
N ILE A 260 -21.03 8.71 -20.93
CA ILE A 260 -21.06 9.17 -19.54
C ILE A 260 -20.63 8.09 -18.53
N PHE A 261 -20.84 6.81 -18.84
CA PHE A 261 -20.45 5.69 -17.96
C PHE A 261 -19.04 5.16 -18.24
N GLN A 262 -18.29 5.78 -19.15
CA GLN A 262 -16.89 5.44 -19.39
C GLN A 262 -15.99 6.07 -18.31
N ASN A 263 -14.98 5.34 -17.86
CA ASN A 263 -14.10 5.77 -16.74
C ASN A 263 -13.35 7.09 -17.01
N ASP A 264 -13.14 7.41 -18.28
CA ASP A 264 -12.47 8.62 -18.78
C ASP A 264 -13.45 9.76 -19.11
N PHE A 265 -14.75 9.58 -18.88
CA PHE A 265 -15.73 10.64 -19.06
C PHE A 265 -15.43 11.83 -18.14
N GLN A 266 -15.25 12.99 -18.76
CA GLN A 266 -14.91 14.24 -18.10
C GLN A 266 -16.13 15.14 -17.98
N PHE A 267 -16.31 15.75 -16.81
CA PHE A 267 -17.34 16.75 -16.59
C PHE A 267 -16.86 17.84 -15.63
N TRP A 268 -17.37 19.04 -15.84
CA TRP A 268 -17.04 20.19 -15.00
C TRP A 268 -18.04 20.32 -13.86
N VAL A 269 -17.54 20.58 -12.66
CA VAL A 269 -18.31 20.92 -11.47
C VAL A 269 -17.79 22.27 -11.02
N ASN A 270 -18.56 23.33 -11.29
CA ASN A 270 -18.10 24.71 -11.17
C ASN A 270 -16.81 24.91 -12.00
N ASP A 271 -15.69 25.22 -11.36
CA ASP A 271 -14.38 25.47 -11.98
C ASP A 271 -13.41 24.28 -11.89
N GLU A 272 -13.89 23.12 -11.42
CA GLU A 272 -13.08 21.90 -11.25
C GLU A 272 -13.48 20.82 -12.26
N LEU A 273 -12.48 20.14 -12.83
CA LEU A 273 -12.67 19.02 -13.74
C LEU A 273 -12.72 17.71 -12.95
N PHE A 274 -13.79 16.95 -13.13
CA PHE A 274 -13.99 15.63 -12.53
C PHE A 274 -14.03 14.54 -13.61
N LEU A 275 -13.56 13.34 -13.25
CA LEU A 275 -13.75 12.14 -14.05
C LEU A 275 -14.84 11.26 -13.44
N PHE A 276 -15.55 10.51 -14.27
CA PHE A 276 -16.54 9.54 -13.79
C PHE A 276 -15.96 8.54 -12.78
N ARG A 277 -14.73 8.06 -13.03
CA ARG A 277 -14.04 7.15 -12.10
C ARG A 277 -13.81 7.74 -10.70
N ASP A 278 -13.80 9.06 -10.56
CA ASP A 278 -13.55 9.73 -9.28
C ASP A 278 -14.76 9.61 -8.34
N ILE A 279 -15.95 9.40 -8.91
CA ILE A 279 -17.20 9.19 -8.17
C ILE A 279 -17.73 7.76 -8.26
N LEU A 280 -17.18 6.92 -9.16
CA LEU A 280 -17.57 5.52 -9.32
C LEU A 280 -17.03 4.65 -8.19
N ARG A 281 -17.89 3.87 -7.54
CA ARG A 281 -17.50 2.87 -6.53
C ARG A 281 -17.66 1.45 -7.01
N GLU A 282 -18.78 1.16 -7.65
CA GLU A 282 -19.10 -0.20 -8.06
C GLU A 282 -20.04 -0.17 -9.26
N THR A 283 -19.86 -1.13 -10.18
CA THR A 283 -20.79 -1.42 -11.27
C THR A 283 -21.18 -2.88 -11.19
N LYS A 284 -22.48 -3.18 -11.12
CA LYS A 284 -23.02 -4.56 -11.13
C LYS A 284 -23.86 -4.77 -12.38
N TYR A 285 -23.46 -5.69 -13.23
CA TYR A 285 -24.26 -6.07 -14.40
C TYR A 285 -25.27 -7.14 -13.97
N LEU A 286 -26.56 -6.84 -14.12
CA LEU A 286 -27.65 -7.80 -13.88
C LEU A 286 -27.90 -8.63 -15.14
N ASN A 287 -27.76 -8.01 -16.32
CA ASN A 287 -27.74 -8.64 -17.64
C ASN A 287 -27.12 -7.66 -18.66
N ASP A 288 -27.14 -8.01 -19.95
CA ASP A 288 -26.54 -7.20 -21.02
C ASP A 288 -27.17 -5.80 -21.18
N GLN A 289 -28.44 -5.65 -20.79
CA GLN A 289 -29.19 -4.41 -20.91
C GLN A 289 -29.34 -3.64 -19.59
N ILE A 290 -29.12 -4.26 -18.43
CA ILE A 290 -29.38 -3.68 -17.12
C ILE A 290 -28.13 -3.77 -16.25
N PHE A 291 -27.71 -2.62 -15.74
CA PHE A 291 -26.61 -2.52 -14.79
C PHE A 291 -26.92 -1.52 -13.67
N GLU A 292 -26.36 -1.78 -12.51
CA GLU A 292 -26.42 -0.89 -11.35
C GLU A 292 -25.08 -0.20 -11.16
N VAL A 293 -25.14 1.10 -10.89
CA VAL A 293 -23.96 1.93 -10.66
C VAL A 293 -24.08 2.56 -9.28
N LEU A 294 -23.11 2.26 -8.42
CA LEU A 294 -22.94 2.91 -7.13
C LEU A 294 -21.94 4.07 -7.28
N LEU A 295 -22.42 5.27 -7.02
CA LEU A 295 -21.64 6.50 -7.03
C LEU A 295 -21.50 7.04 -5.61
N SER A 296 -20.30 7.45 -5.22
CA SER A 296 -20.08 8.15 -3.95
C SER A 296 -18.90 9.12 -4.04
N GLY A 297 -18.98 10.20 -3.28
CA GLY A 297 -17.96 11.26 -3.32
C GLY A 297 -18.54 12.62 -2.96
N ASP A 298 -18.00 13.66 -3.59
CA ASP A 298 -18.44 15.04 -3.38
C ASP A 298 -19.92 15.25 -3.77
N GLU A 299 -20.66 16.00 -2.95
CA GLU A 299 -22.09 16.23 -3.13
C GLU A 299 -22.40 17.02 -4.41
N GLU A 300 -21.59 18.02 -4.75
CA GLU A 300 -21.78 18.84 -5.94
C GLU A 300 -21.42 18.07 -7.21
N ALA A 301 -20.36 17.26 -7.15
CA ALA A 301 -19.99 16.35 -8.24
C ALA A 301 -21.12 15.36 -8.54
N LEU A 302 -21.67 14.71 -7.50
CA LEU A 302 -22.77 13.76 -7.65
C LEU A 302 -24.04 14.43 -8.20
N ARG A 303 -24.38 15.65 -7.73
CA ARG A 303 -25.51 16.42 -8.25
C ARG A 303 -25.33 16.83 -9.70
N THR A 304 -24.13 17.21 -10.08
CA THR A 304 -23.81 17.61 -11.45
C THR A 304 -23.84 16.40 -12.37
N TYR A 305 -23.24 15.28 -11.96
CA TYR A 305 -23.30 14.03 -12.71
C TYR A 305 -24.75 13.53 -12.88
N ALA A 306 -25.60 13.65 -11.86
CA ALA A 306 -27.03 13.35 -11.98
C ALA A 306 -27.75 14.16 -13.07
N LYS A 307 -27.30 15.39 -13.37
CA LYS A 307 -27.82 16.18 -14.51
C LYS A 307 -27.42 15.57 -15.85
N TYR A 308 -26.22 15.01 -15.96
CA TYR A 308 -25.76 14.30 -17.16
C TYR A 308 -26.57 13.02 -17.40
N VAL A 309 -26.78 12.20 -16.36
CA VAL A 309 -27.63 11.01 -16.42
C VAL A 309 -29.04 11.37 -16.92
N ARG A 310 -29.68 12.39 -16.33
CA ARG A 310 -31.00 12.87 -16.78
C ARG A 310 -31.01 13.40 -18.21
N ARG A 311 -29.91 14.00 -18.68
CA ARG A 311 -29.79 14.49 -20.06
C ARG A 311 -29.75 13.32 -21.05
N VAL A 312 -29.02 12.26 -20.71
CA VAL A 312 -28.93 11.03 -21.52
C VAL A 312 -30.26 10.27 -21.52
N GLU A 313 -30.94 10.23 -20.37
CA GLU A 313 -32.30 9.68 -20.24
C GLU A 313 -33.32 10.45 -21.10
N LYS A 314 -33.31 11.79 -21.07
CA LYS A 314 -34.17 12.63 -21.93
C LYS A 314 -33.95 12.42 -23.43
N LYS A 315 -32.74 12.02 -23.83
CA LYS A 315 -32.43 11.68 -25.22
C LYS A 315 -32.89 10.27 -25.61
N GLY A 316 -33.44 9.50 -24.66
CA GLY A 316 -33.95 8.15 -24.89
C GLY A 316 -32.86 7.09 -24.97
N TYR A 317 -31.64 7.37 -24.51
CA TYR A 317 -30.54 6.39 -24.54
C TYR A 317 -30.62 5.37 -23.40
N ILE A 318 -31.17 5.79 -22.26
CA ILE A 318 -31.28 4.97 -21.04
C ILE A 318 -32.60 5.27 -20.32
N VAL A 319 -33.00 4.38 -19.43
CA VAL A 319 -33.93 4.65 -18.32
C VAL A 319 -33.15 4.52 -17.02
N ALA A 320 -33.16 5.55 -16.17
CA ALA A 320 -32.39 5.58 -14.93
C ALA A 320 -33.30 5.63 -13.70
N THR A 321 -33.27 4.59 -12.88
CA THR A 321 -34.02 4.51 -11.62
C THR A 321 -33.07 4.73 -10.44
N VAL A 322 -33.38 5.67 -9.54
CA VAL A 322 -32.61 5.85 -8.30
C VAL A 322 -33.07 4.82 -7.27
N LEU A 323 -32.18 3.93 -6.85
CA LEU A 323 -32.47 2.90 -5.84
C LEU A 323 -32.26 3.41 -4.42
N LYS A 324 -31.15 4.11 -4.18
CA LYS A 324 -30.74 4.55 -2.85
C LYS A 324 -30.01 5.88 -2.93
N THR A 325 -30.25 6.75 -1.96
CA THR A 325 -29.48 7.98 -1.76
C THR A 325 -29.09 8.10 -0.30
N SER A 326 -27.82 8.39 -0.01
CA SER A 326 -27.37 8.76 1.33
C SER A 326 -26.64 10.10 1.26
N GLY A 327 -26.83 10.97 2.26
CA GLY A 327 -26.12 12.26 2.38
C GLY A 327 -26.46 13.37 1.37
N LEU A 328 -26.99 13.07 0.18
CA LEU A 328 -27.19 14.05 -0.91
C LEU A 328 -28.46 14.90 -0.80
N TYR A 329 -29.44 14.37 -0.08
CA TYR A 329 -30.64 15.06 0.30
C TYR A 329 -30.69 14.99 1.82
N LYS A 330 -30.31 16.09 2.50
CA LYS A 330 -31.00 16.40 3.75
C LYS A 330 -32.44 16.57 3.35
N THR A 331 -33.22 15.50 3.41
CA THR A 331 -34.66 15.62 3.30
C THR A 331 -35.02 16.52 4.46
N ARG A 332 -35.21 17.82 4.19
CA ARG A 332 -36.12 18.65 4.98
C ARG A 332 -37.50 18.07 4.74
N ILE A 333 -37.74 16.84 5.21
CA ILE A 333 -39.02 16.50 5.78
C ILE A 333 -39.01 17.33 7.06
N GLY A 334 -39.28 18.64 6.94
CA GLY A 334 -39.80 19.35 8.09
C GLY A 334 -40.99 18.52 8.51
N LYS A 335 -40.96 17.96 9.74
CA LYS A 335 -41.98 17.08 10.31
C LYS A 335 -43.32 17.41 9.67
N LEU A 336 -43.73 16.62 8.69
CA LEU A 336 -45.03 16.81 8.10
C LEU A 336 -45.99 16.37 9.19
N ASP A 337 -46.93 17.23 9.54
CA ASP A 337 -47.89 16.95 10.58
C ASP A 337 -48.61 15.62 10.29
N GLU A 338 -48.64 14.70 11.25
CA GLU A 338 -49.31 13.40 11.11
C GLU A 338 -50.80 13.58 10.81
N GLU A 339 -51.39 14.68 11.29
CA GLU A 339 -52.77 15.04 10.98
C GLU A 339 -52.97 15.32 9.48
N LEU A 340 -51.97 15.93 8.82
CA LEU A 340 -52.01 16.13 7.37
C LEU A 340 -51.78 14.82 6.60
N ILE A 341 -50.93 13.92 7.12
CA ILE A 341 -50.67 12.61 6.50
C ILE A 341 -51.95 11.77 6.52
N ASN A 342 -52.66 11.74 7.64
CA ASN A 342 -53.92 11.02 7.77
C ASN A 342 -55.02 11.63 6.88
N ARG A 343 -55.16 12.96 6.83
CA ARG A 343 -56.10 13.62 5.91
C ARG A 343 -55.82 13.30 4.44
N VAL A 344 -54.55 13.22 4.05
CA VAL A 344 -54.18 12.81 2.69
C VAL A 344 -54.49 11.34 2.45
N LYS A 345 -54.26 10.47 3.44
CA LYS A 345 -54.60 9.03 3.36
C LYS A 345 -56.09 8.83 3.14
N ASP A 346 -56.92 9.51 3.91
CA ASP A 346 -58.39 9.34 3.86
C ASP A 346 -59.00 9.95 2.59
N ALA A 347 -58.35 10.95 2.01
CA ALA A 347 -58.79 11.59 0.77
C ALA A 347 -58.32 10.87 -0.51
N LEU A 348 -57.38 9.92 -0.41
CA LEU A 348 -56.87 9.17 -1.57
C LEU A 348 -57.88 8.08 -1.99
N PRO A 349 -58.24 7.99 -3.28
CA PRO A 349 -59.01 6.86 -3.79
C PRO A 349 -58.15 5.59 -3.83
N GLU A 350 -58.78 4.43 -4.06
CA GLU A 350 -58.05 3.18 -4.29
C GLU A 350 -57.08 3.33 -5.48
N GLN A 351 -55.89 2.73 -5.36
CA GLN A 351 -54.91 2.71 -6.44
C GLN A 351 -55.41 1.85 -7.60
N PRO A 352 -55.12 2.21 -8.87
CA PRO A 352 -54.18 3.25 -9.33
C PRO A 352 -54.76 4.66 -9.39
N TRP A 353 -53.94 5.66 -9.03
CA TRP A 353 -54.36 7.07 -9.12
C TRP A 353 -54.08 7.69 -10.48
N SER A 354 -54.99 8.54 -10.93
CA SER A 354 -54.85 9.32 -12.17
C SER A 354 -53.64 10.26 -12.16
N LYS A 355 -53.18 10.65 -13.37
CA LYS A 355 -52.09 11.63 -13.51
C LYS A 355 -52.47 12.94 -12.81
N ASN A 356 -51.56 13.44 -11.97
CA ASN A 356 -51.72 14.66 -11.16
C ASN A 356 -52.68 14.57 -9.95
N ILE A 357 -52.95 13.38 -9.39
CA ILE A 357 -53.78 13.23 -8.17
C ILE A 357 -53.35 14.16 -7.02
N HIS A 358 -52.05 14.38 -6.86
CA HIS A 358 -51.50 15.27 -5.82
C HIS A 358 -51.91 16.74 -6.00
N LYS A 359 -52.21 17.19 -7.23
CA LYS A 359 -52.73 18.56 -7.48
C LYS A 359 -54.20 18.65 -7.12
N GLN A 360 -54.99 17.63 -7.47
CA GLN A 360 -56.41 17.58 -7.12
C GLN A 360 -56.59 17.55 -5.60
N LEU A 361 -55.82 16.70 -4.91
CA LEU A 361 -55.81 16.61 -3.46
C LEU A 361 -55.32 17.88 -2.78
N ALA A 362 -54.32 18.55 -3.34
CA ALA A 362 -53.83 19.82 -2.79
C ALA A 362 -54.89 20.92 -2.85
N THR A 363 -55.63 21.01 -3.95
CA THR A 363 -56.78 21.92 -4.08
C THR A 363 -57.88 21.57 -3.07
N ASN A 364 -58.22 20.28 -2.95
CA ASN A 364 -59.30 19.83 -2.06
C ASN A 364 -58.96 20.00 -0.57
N LEU A 365 -57.70 19.78 -0.19
CA LEU A 365 -57.23 19.85 1.20
C LEU A 365 -56.70 21.26 1.58
N GLY A 366 -56.79 22.24 0.68
CA GLY A 366 -56.35 23.61 0.92
C GLY A 366 -54.85 23.72 1.27
N THR A 367 -54.01 22.87 0.68
CA THR A 367 -52.59 22.77 1.02
C THR A 367 -51.72 22.82 -0.24
N SER A 368 -50.39 22.88 -0.08
CA SER A 368 -49.50 22.95 -1.23
C SER A 368 -49.32 21.59 -1.90
N ASN A 369 -49.22 21.59 -3.25
CA ASN A 369 -48.89 20.40 -4.05
C ASN A 369 -47.67 19.64 -3.50
N LYS A 370 -46.69 20.40 -2.98
CA LYS A 370 -45.47 19.85 -2.38
C LYS A 370 -45.75 19.06 -1.10
N LYS A 371 -46.60 19.58 -0.20
CA LYS A 371 -46.98 18.90 1.05
C LYS A 371 -47.75 17.61 0.78
N VAL A 372 -48.70 17.62 -0.17
CA VAL A 372 -49.45 16.41 -0.56
C VAL A 372 -48.55 15.37 -1.20
N SER A 373 -47.67 15.78 -2.12
CA SER A 373 -46.71 14.88 -2.75
C SER A 373 -45.78 14.23 -1.72
N SER A 374 -45.31 14.99 -0.73
CA SER A 374 -44.51 14.46 0.38
C SER A 374 -45.31 13.51 1.28
N ALA A 375 -46.58 13.81 1.59
CA ALA A 375 -47.44 12.91 2.36
C ALA A 375 -47.66 11.57 1.64
N ILE A 376 -47.91 11.59 0.33
CA ILE A 376 -48.05 10.38 -0.50
C ILE A 376 -46.76 9.55 -0.47
N GLN A 377 -45.58 10.19 -0.61
CA GLN A 377 -44.30 9.49 -0.51
C GLN A 377 -44.10 8.83 0.85
N ILE A 378 -44.49 9.49 1.95
CA ILE A 378 -44.42 8.91 3.29
C ILE A 378 -45.35 7.70 3.42
N LEU A 379 -46.58 7.78 2.90
CA LEU A 379 -47.53 6.67 2.93
C LEU A 379 -47.05 5.45 2.11
N ILE A 380 -46.39 5.69 0.97
CA ILE A 380 -45.74 4.63 0.18
C ILE A 380 -44.54 4.03 0.93
N GLN A 381 -43.70 4.87 1.54
CA GLN A 381 -42.57 4.41 2.36
C GLN A 381 -43.02 3.59 3.58
N ARG A 382 -44.18 3.93 4.17
CA ARG A 382 -44.81 3.18 5.27
C ARG A 382 -45.48 1.88 4.82
N GLY A 383 -45.50 1.58 3.52
CA GLY A 383 -46.13 0.38 2.98
C GLY A 383 -47.66 0.41 2.96
N ILE A 384 -48.27 1.57 3.21
CA ILE A 384 -49.73 1.75 3.18
C ILE A 384 -50.23 1.75 1.73
N PHE A 385 -49.43 2.26 0.79
CA PHE A 385 -49.72 2.27 -0.64
C PHE A 385 -48.54 1.72 -1.45
N LYS A 386 -48.82 1.17 -2.64
CA LYS A 386 -47.80 0.69 -3.58
C LYS A 386 -47.20 1.85 -4.37
N ASN A 387 -45.97 1.67 -4.85
CA ASN A 387 -45.36 2.66 -5.72
C ASN A 387 -46.08 2.70 -7.08
N GLN A 388 -46.24 3.88 -7.67
CA GLN A 388 -46.91 4.02 -8.96
C GLN A 388 -46.29 5.15 -9.79
N TYR A 389 -46.33 4.97 -11.12
CA TYR A 389 -45.87 5.97 -12.08
C TYR A 389 -46.92 6.15 -13.17
N ASN A 390 -47.35 7.40 -13.38
CA ASN A 390 -48.29 7.77 -14.46
C ASN A 390 -49.61 6.98 -14.53
N GLY A 391 -50.12 6.52 -13.37
CA GLY A 391 -51.37 5.74 -13.29
C GLY A 391 -51.18 4.23 -13.40
N ILE A 392 -49.93 3.75 -13.39
CA ILE A 392 -49.59 2.33 -13.39
C ILE A 392 -48.93 2.00 -12.06
N VAL A 393 -49.47 1.02 -11.33
CA VAL A 393 -48.85 0.50 -10.10
C VAL A 393 -47.62 -0.30 -10.48
N LEU A 394 -46.47 0.05 -9.89
CA LEU A 394 -45.25 -0.71 -10.01
C LEU A 394 -45.35 -1.84 -8.98
N ASN A 395 -45.47 -3.08 -9.46
CA ASN A 395 -45.28 -4.24 -8.58
C ASN A 395 -43.80 -4.27 -8.20
N ASN A 396 -43.52 -4.21 -6.90
CA ASN A 396 -42.19 -4.47 -6.34
C ASN A 396 -41.77 -5.90 -6.64
#